data_AF-L7JQV9-F1
#
_entry.id   AF-L7JQV9-F1
#
_cell.length_a   1.000
_cell.length_b   1.000
_cell.length_c   1.000
_cell.angle_alpha   90.00
_cell.angle_beta   90.00
_cell.angle_gamma   90.00
#
_symmetry.space_group_name_H-M   'P 1'
#
loop_
_entity.id
_entity.type
_entity.pdbx_description
1 polymer ?
#
loop_
_entity_poly.entity_id
_entity_poly.type
_entity_poly.pdbx_seq_one_letter_code
_entity_poly.pdbx_strand_id
1 'polypeptide(L)'
;MTDSQFNTPKKFLNEYYGSLCSSYQSIIPFYDSASQISISHEDNVAMLSNTSVMERLLSLHHKKKVIKVLVSCYEHHMLSPHDFLVCVLGQFVYHDNSTVRFSHTFIVDCSNMFVIKNEILKVLDEEVIYKAIDFKEKVSNVSNTIRIVRGLDKNRNKLVVDFAKYGNLVAVEVDKNDVLVEYEDEEMVKSLVNDVSFIKSKGYKVEFN
;
A
#
# COMPACT_ATOMS: atom_id res chain seq x y z
N MET A 1 22.34 -18.70 26.86
CA MET A 1 21.45 -19.05 25.72
C MET A 1 22.15 -18.58 24.48
N THR A 2 22.49 -19.51 23.59
CA THR A 2 23.54 -19.37 22.57
C THR A 2 23.03 -18.81 21.26
N ASP A 3 23.84 -17.96 20.63
CA ASP A 3 23.65 -17.21 19.39
C ASP A 3 23.41 -18.04 18.09
N SER A 4 22.93 -19.28 18.19
CA SER A 4 22.82 -20.21 17.05
C SER A 4 21.50 -20.09 16.25
N GLN A 5 20.57 -19.24 16.66
CA GLN A 5 19.29 -19.01 15.95
C GLN A 5 19.24 -17.69 15.16
N PHE A 6 20.22 -16.79 15.34
CA PHE A 6 20.16 -15.41 14.83
C PHE A 6 20.57 -15.23 13.35
N ASN A 7 20.95 -16.29 12.63
CA ASN A 7 21.42 -16.19 11.24
C ASN A 7 20.56 -16.94 10.22
N THR A 8 19.45 -17.56 10.62
CA THR A 8 18.66 -18.46 9.75
C THR A 8 18.02 -17.73 8.56
N PRO A 9 17.30 -16.59 8.73
CA PRO A 9 16.69 -15.88 7.60
C PRO A 9 17.72 -15.20 6.70
N LYS A 10 18.76 -14.58 7.27
CA LYS A 10 19.83 -13.93 6.51
C LYS A 10 20.63 -14.94 5.67
N LYS A 11 20.91 -16.11 6.25
CA LYS A 11 21.55 -17.22 5.55
C LYS A 11 20.68 -17.71 4.39
N PHE A 12 19.38 -17.92 4.62
CA PHE A 12 18.43 -18.26 3.56
C PHE A 12 18.46 -17.23 2.41
N LEU A 13 18.35 -15.92 2.70
CA LEU A 13 18.35 -14.89 1.67
C LEU A 13 19.65 -14.87 0.86
N ASN A 14 20.80 -15.04 1.52
CA ASN A 14 22.09 -15.12 0.84
C ASN A 14 22.18 -16.33 -0.09
N GLU A 15 21.76 -17.51 0.38
CA GLU A 15 21.78 -18.74 -0.41
C GLU A 15 20.80 -18.68 -1.58
N TYR A 16 19.58 -18.21 -1.34
CA TYR A 16 18.53 -18.09 -2.35
C TYR A 16 18.91 -17.07 -3.43
N TYR A 17 19.22 -15.82 -3.06
CA TYR A 17 19.55 -14.79 -4.06
C TYR A 17 20.90 -15.03 -4.73
N GLY A 18 21.87 -15.63 -4.03
CA GLY A 18 23.12 -16.08 -4.64
C GLY A 18 22.90 -17.16 -5.70
N SER A 19 22.01 -18.12 -5.42
CA SER A 19 21.59 -19.15 -6.37
C SER A 19 20.85 -18.53 -7.55
N LEU A 20 19.92 -17.61 -7.30
CA LEU A 20 19.16 -16.89 -8.34
C LEU A 20 20.07 -16.16 -9.33
N CYS A 21 21.11 -15.47 -8.84
CA CYS A 21 22.09 -14.78 -9.70
C CYS A 21 22.93 -15.74 -10.55
N SER A 22 23.10 -16.98 -10.08
CA SER A 22 23.85 -18.01 -10.79
C SER A 22 23.02 -18.56 -11.95
N SER A 23 21.82 -19.08 -11.66
CA SER A 23 20.83 -19.52 -12.63
C SER A 23 19.46 -19.73 -11.96
N TYR A 24 18.36 -19.66 -12.73
CA TYR A 24 17.04 -20.03 -12.22
C TYR A 24 16.97 -21.51 -11.82
N GLN A 25 17.78 -22.39 -12.44
CA GLN A 25 17.84 -23.82 -12.10
C GLN A 25 18.37 -24.02 -10.68
N SER A 26 19.27 -23.15 -10.25
CA SER A 26 19.89 -23.23 -8.93
C SER A 26 18.93 -22.97 -7.77
N ILE A 27 17.76 -22.35 -8.02
CA ILE A 27 16.77 -22.13 -6.96
C ILE A 27 15.71 -23.23 -6.85
N ILE A 28 15.62 -24.15 -7.83
CA ILE A 28 14.69 -25.30 -7.78
C ILE A 28 14.79 -26.09 -6.45
N PRO A 29 16.00 -26.36 -5.89
CA PRO A 29 16.11 -27.13 -4.65
C PRO A 29 15.48 -26.50 -3.40
N PHE A 30 15.09 -25.21 -3.45
CA PHE A 30 14.37 -24.55 -2.36
C PHE A 30 12.86 -24.86 -2.38
N TYR A 31 12.36 -25.57 -3.39
CA TYR A 31 10.93 -25.84 -3.56
C TYR A 31 10.65 -27.33 -3.51
N ASP A 32 9.47 -27.68 -2.99
CA ASP A 32 8.90 -29.02 -3.05
C ASP A 32 7.60 -29.01 -3.86
N SER A 33 6.90 -30.15 -3.92
CA SER A 33 5.64 -30.27 -4.65
C SER A 33 4.45 -29.54 -4.00
N ALA A 34 4.59 -29.12 -2.73
CA ALA A 34 3.58 -28.39 -1.98
C ALA A 34 3.81 -26.88 -1.99
N SER A 35 5.00 -26.41 -2.39
CA SER A 35 5.35 -25.01 -2.54
C SER A 35 4.32 -24.25 -3.39
N GLN A 36 3.89 -23.09 -2.90
CA GLN A 36 2.97 -22.21 -3.59
C GLN A 36 3.67 -20.92 -3.99
N ILE A 37 3.62 -20.59 -5.28
CA ILE A 37 4.32 -19.42 -5.81
C ILE A 37 3.30 -18.46 -6.42
N SER A 38 3.47 -17.17 -6.15
CA SER A 38 2.74 -16.07 -6.76
C SER A 38 3.74 -15.02 -7.25
N ILE A 39 3.77 -14.79 -8.56
CA ILE A 39 4.66 -13.84 -9.19
C ILE A 39 3.81 -12.91 -10.06
N SER A 40 3.88 -11.60 -9.82
CA SER A 40 3.08 -10.61 -10.56
C SER A 40 3.69 -9.21 -10.53
N HIS A 41 3.21 -8.35 -11.43
CA HIS A 41 3.34 -6.90 -11.31
C HIS A 41 2.29 -6.35 -10.32
N GLU A 42 2.46 -5.11 -9.88
CA GLU A 42 1.65 -4.48 -8.83
C GLU A 42 0.14 -4.55 -9.06
N ASP A 43 -0.34 -4.29 -10.28
CA ASP A 43 -1.77 -4.24 -10.63
C ASP A 43 -2.43 -5.61 -10.81
N ASN A 44 -1.65 -6.68 -10.83
CA ASN A 44 -2.15 -8.02 -11.13
C ASN A 44 -2.31 -8.85 -9.86
N VAL A 45 -3.53 -9.35 -9.60
CA VAL A 45 -3.74 -10.39 -8.59
C VAL A 45 -3.29 -11.73 -9.16
N ALA A 46 -2.05 -12.13 -8.90
CA ALA A 46 -1.59 -13.46 -9.31
C ALA A 46 -2.25 -14.55 -8.45
N MET A 47 -2.82 -15.55 -9.12
CA MET A 47 -3.27 -16.77 -8.46
C MET A 47 -2.07 -17.60 -7.99
N LEU A 48 -2.15 -18.09 -6.74
CA LEU A 48 -1.25 -19.08 -6.19
C LEU A 48 -1.33 -20.35 -7.04
N SER A 49 -0.17 -20.92 -7.34
CA SER A 49 -0.06 -22.08 -8.21
C SER A 49 1.07 -22.98 -7.73
N ASN A 50 0.87 -24.28 -7.97
CA ASN A 50 1.83 -25.36 -7.75
C ASN A 50 2.47 -25.86 -9.06
N THR A 51 2.14 -25.26 -10.23
CA THR A 51 2.74 -25.62 -11.52
C THR A 51 4.11 -24.98 -11.71
N SER A 52 4.90 -25.53 -12.64
CA SER A 52 6.37 -25.45 -12.65
C SER A 52 6.94 -24.06 -12.30
N VAL A 53 7.64 -24.02 -11.16
CA VAL A 53 8.35 -22.86 -10.62
C VAL A 53 9.15 -22.10 -11.69
N MET A 54 9.74 -22.89 -12.59
CA MET A 54 10.57 -22.42 -13.70
C MET A 54 9.83 -21.59 -14.75
N GLU A 55 8.66 -22.04 -15.18
CA GLU A 55 7.90 -21.31 -16.20
C GLU A 55 7.47 -19.93 -15.68
N ARG A 56 7.17 -19.82 -14.39
CA ARG A 56 6.79 -18.54 -13.75
C ARG A 56 7.97 -17.59 -13.54
N LEU A 57 9.12 -18.09 -13.12
CA LEU A 57 10.33 -17.27 -12.99
C LEU A 57 10.78 -16.74 -14.36
N LEU A 58 10.74 -17.59 -15.40
CA LEU A 58 11.12 -17.22 -16.76
C LEU A 58 10.14 -16.24 -17.41
N SER A 59 8.84 -16.29 -17.06
CA SER A 59 7.85 -15.34 -17.56
C SER A 59 8.05 -13.94 -16.99
N LEU A 60 8.38 -13.83 -15.70
CA LEU A 60 8.59 -12.54 -15.03
C LEU A 60 9.86 -11.82 -15.49
N HIS A 61 10.97 -12.55 -15.55
CA HIS A 61 12.24 -11.91 -15.87
C HIS A 61 12.39 -11.60 -17.36
N HIS A 62 11.36 -11.81 -18.19
CA HIS A 62 11.41 -11.64 -19.65
C HIS A 62 12.61 -12.34 -20.30
N LYS A 63 13.01 -13.51 -19.76
CA LYS A 63 14.25 -14.23 -20.12
C LYS A 63 15.56 -13.47 -19.90
N LYS A 64 15.53 -12.32 -19.20
CA LYS A 64 16.73 -11.58 -18.79
C LYS A 64 17.31 -12.20 -17.53
N LYS A 65 18.57 -12.61 -17.58
CA LYS A 65 19.26 -13.13 -16.41
C LYS A 65 19.43 -12.03 -15.34
N VAL A 66 19.01 -12.32 -14.10
CA VAL A 66 19.37 -11.54 -12.91
C VAL A 66 20.86 -11.78 -12.62
N ILE A 67 21.66 -10.73 -12.55
CA ILE A 67 23.11 -10.82 -12.28
C ILE A 67 23.46 -10.34 -10.87
N LYS A 68 22.58 -9.56 -10.25
CA LYS A 68 22.76 -9.02 -8.91
C LYS A 68 21.41 -8.70 -8.29
N VAL A 69 21.30 -8.91 -6.98
CA VAL A 69 20.16 -8.47 -6.17
C VAL A 69 20.65 -7.45 -5.15
N LEU A 70 20.00 -6.30 -5.09
CA LEU A 70 20.24 -5.28 -4.08
C LEU A 70 19.11 -5.35 -3.05
N VAL A 71 19.39 -5.79 -1.84
CA VAL A 71 18.40 -5.82 -0.75
C VAL A 71 18.49 -4.51 0.01
N SER A 72 17.42 -3.72 -0.02
CA SER A 72 17.32 -2.44 0.69
C SER A 72 16.97 -2.67 2.16
N CYS A 73 16.03 -3.56 2.43
CA CYS A 73 15.68 -4.00 3.77
C CYS A 73 15.05 -5.40 3.72
N TYR A 74 15.09 -6.08 4.85
CA TYR A 74 14.27 -7.26 5.08
C TYR A 74 13.85 -7.32 6.55
N GLU A 75 12.65 -7.84 6.78
CA GLU A 75 12.11 -8.13 8.10
C GLU A 75 11.71 -9.59 8.15
N HIS A 76 11.71 -10.18 9.35
CA HIS A 76 11.33 -11.58 9.52
C HIS A 76 10.58 -11.80 10.81
N HIS A 77 9.72 -12.81 10.81
CA HIS A 77 8.98 -13.27 11.97
C HIS A 77 9.01 -14.79 12.02
N MET A 78 9.31 -15.35 13.20
CA MET A 78 9.16 -16.78 13.42
C MET A 78 7.66 -17.10 13.51
N LEU A 79 7.17 -18.04 12.70
CA LEU A 79 5.80 -18.54 12.73
C LEU A 79 5.69 -19.78 13.62
N SER A 80 6.76 -20.58 13.65
CA SER A 80 6.92 -21.77 14.49
C SER A 80 8.41 -21.97 14.80
N PRO A 81 8.80 -22.96 15.61
CA PRO A 81 10.22 -23.28 15.84
C PRO A 81 11.00 -23.63 14.55
N HIS A 82 10.30 -24.03 13.49
CA HIS A 82 10.88 -24.45 12.22
C HIS A 82 10.42 -23.60 11.04
N ASP A 83 9.52 -22.64 11.23
CA ASP A 83 8.98 -21.82 10.15
C ASP A 83 9.21 -20.35 10.41
N PHE A 84 9.60 -19.62 9.37
CA PHE A 84 9.67 -18.18 9.41
C PHE A 84 9.07 -17.54 8.17
N LEU A 85 8.45 -16.38 8.39
CA LEU A 85 8.10 -15.42 7.37
C LEU A 85 9.29 -14.48 7.18
N VAL A 86 9.65 -14.18 5.93
CA VAL A 86 10.60 -13.11 5.61
C VAL A 86 10.03 -12.25 4.49
N CYS A 87 10.06 -10.94 4.70
CA CYS A 87 9.63 -9.91 3.75
C CYS A 87 10.86 -9.11 3.32
N VAL A 88 11.06 -8.94 2.02
CA VAL A 88 12.25 -8.32 1.44
C VAL A 88 11.83 -7.23 0.47
N LEU A 89 12.43 -6.05 0.62
CA LEU A 89 12.36 -4.99 -0.38
C LEU A 89 13.72 -4.83 -1.04
N GLY A 90 13.74 -4.78 -2.36
CA GLY A 90 15.00 -4.71 -3.08
C GLY A 90 14.85 -4.38 -4.55
N GLN A 91 15.93 -4.64 -5.29
CA GLN A 91 16.03 -4.42 -6.73
C GLN A 91 16.75 -5.59 -7.39
N PHE A 92 16.19 -6.10 -8.49
CA PHE A 92 16.89 -6.96 -9.42
C PHE A 92 17.70 -6.10 -10.38
N VAL A 93 18.96 -6.49 -10.61
CA VAL A 93 19.81 -5.95 -11.67
C VAL A 93 20.00 -7.03 -12.72
N TYR A 94 19.65 -6.72 -13.95
CA TYR A 94 19.71 -7.65 -15.07
C TYR A 94 21.00 -7.47 -15.89
N HIS A 95 21.35 -8.48 -16.69
CA HIS A 95 22.55 -8.47 -17.53
C HIS A 95 22.60 -7.33 -18.57
N ASP A 96 21.46 -6.76 -18.95
CA ASP A 96 21.35 -5.58 -19.84
C ASP A 96 21.44 -4.25 -19.06
N ASN A 97 21.81 -4.31 -17.77
CA ASN A 97 21.85 -3.21 -16.81
C ASN A 97 20.50 -2.58 -16.48
N SER A 98 19.36 -3.17 -16.93
CA SER A 98 18.07 -2.71 -16.45
C SER A 98 17.90 -3.09 -14.97
N THR A 99 17.17 -2.26 -14.23
CA THR A 99 16.90 -2.49 -12.80
C THR A 99 15.41 -2.43 -12.54
N VAL A 100 14.92 -3.35 -11.71
CA VAL A 100 13.49 -3.44 -11.35
C VAL A 100 13.36 -3.58 -9.85
N ARG A 101 12.52 -2.75 -9.22
CA ARG A 101 12.21 -2.85 -7.79
C ARG A 101 11.29 -4.04 -7.54
N PHE A 102 11.41 -4.63 -6.37
CA PHE A 102 10.53 -5.72 -5.96
C PHE A 102 10.17 -5.66 -4.48
N SER A 103 9.03 -6.27 -4.17
CA SER A 103 8.67 -6.77 -2.85
C SER A 103 8.57 -8.29 -2.91
N HIS A 104 9.28 -8.98 -2.02
CA HIS A 104 9.40 -10.43 -2.04
C HIS A 104 9.15 -11.00 -0.66
N THR A 105 8.10 -11.81 -0.54
CA THR A 105 7.71 -12.46 0.72
C THR A 105 7.86 -13.96 0.60
N PHE A 106 8.43 -14.57 1.63
CA PHE A 106 8.59 -16.02 1.72
C PHE A 106 8.05 -16.54 3.05
N ILE A 107 7.45 -17.72 3.02
CA ILE A 107 7.30 -18.59 4.20
C ILE A 107 8.22 -19.77 3.99
N VAL A 108 9.15 -19.98 4.92
CA VAL A 108 10.24 -20.95 4.78
C VAL A 108 10.26 -21.89 5.98
N ASP A 109 10.30 -23.19 5.70
CA ASP A 109 10.62 -24.24 6.65
C ASP A 109 12.16 -24.39 6.74
N CYS A 110 12.69 -24.42 7.94
CA CYS A 110 14.11 -24.59 8.24
C CYS A 110 14.39 -25.77 9.19
N SER A 111 13.51 -26.77 9.24
CA SER A 111 13.68 -27.98 10.05
C SER A 111 14.95 -28.77 9.71
N ASN A 112 15.24 -28.93 8.42
CA ASN A 112 16.43 -29.65 7.91
C ASN A 112 17.21 -28.83 6.88
N MET A 113 16.51 -28.37 5.84
CA MET A 113 17.01 -27.50 4.79
C MET A 113 15.99 -26.39 4.55
N PHE A 114 16.37 -25.33 3.86
CA PHE A 114 15.43 -24.26 3.51
C PHE A 114 14.46 -24.74 2.44
N VAL A 115 13.19 -24.90 2.81
CA VAL A 115 12.09 -25.21 1.89
C VAL A 115 11.08 -24.07 1.90
N ILE A 116 10.84 -23.47 0.75
CA ILE A 116 9.89 -22.39 0.55
C ILE A 116 8.49 -23.00 0.47
N LYS A 117 7.69 -22.80 1.52
CA LYS A 117 6.26 -23.18 1.54
C LYS A 117 5.44 -22.22 0.68
N ASN A 118 5.71 -20.92 0.80
CA ASN A 118 5.03 -19.88 0.04
C ASN A 118 6.03 -18.84 -0.45
N GLU A 119 5.87 -18.40 -1.69
CA GLU A 119 6.62 -17.31 -2.31
C GLU A 119 5.64 -16.32 -2.94
N ILE A 120 5.80 -15.04 -2.62
CA ILE A 120 5.04 -13.95 -3.23
C ILE A 120 6.03 -12.89 -3.70
N LEU A 121 6.22 -12.80 -5.01
CA LEU A 121 7.06 -11.79 -5.64
C LEU A 121 6.20 -10.79 -6.39
N LYS A 122 6.34 -9.52 -6.00
CA LYS A 122 5.75 -8.37 -6.64
C LYS A 122 6.83 -7.52 -7.29
N VAL A 123 6.76 -7.39 -8.60
CA VAL A 123 7.54 -6.41 -9.36
C VAL A 123 6.85 -5.05 -9.24
N LEU A 124 7.64 -4.03 -8.95
CA LEU A 124 7.20 -2.66 -8.66
C LEU A 124 7.74 -1.73 -9.76
N ASP A 125 7.01 -1.62 -10.87
CA ASP A 125 7.42 -0.85 -12.05
C ASP A 125 6.78 0.55 -12.07
N GLU A 126 5.62 0.72 -11.43
CA GLU A 126 4.86 1.96 -11.35
C GLU A 126 4.65 2.39 -9.89
N GLU A 127 3.99 3.53 -9.67
CA GLU A 127 3.62 4.00 -8.33
C GLU A 127 2.11 4.12 -8.29
N VAL A 128 1.46 3.42 -7.36
CA VAL A 128 0.05 3.67 -7.06
C VAL A 128 -0.03 4.99 -6.30
N ILE A 129 -0.38 6.06 -7.02
CA ILE A 129 -0.48 7.40 -6.45
C ILE A 129 -1.85 7.59 -5.82
N TYR A 130 -1.90 7.53 -4.50
CA TYR A 130 -3.06 8.00 -3.74
C TYR A 130 -3.00 9.52 -3.63
N LYS A 131 -3.97 10.21 -4.22
CA LYS A 131 -4.15 11.65 -4.07
C LYS A 131 -5.14 11.93 -2.94
N ALA A 132 -4.96 13.05 -2.27
CA ALA A 132 -5.99 13.56 -1.37
C ALA A 132 -7.28 13.77 -2.18
N ILE A 133 -8.40 13.26 -1.66
CA ILE A 133 -9.74 13.48 -2.22
C ILE A 133 -10.01 14.98 -2.13
N ASP A 134 -10.45 15.59 -3.23
CA ASP A 134 -10.77 17.01 -3.22
C ASP A 134 -12.04 17.30 -2.39
N PHE A 135 -12.21 18.53 -1.93
CA PHE A 135 -13.35 18.88 -1.07
C PHE A 135 -14.70 18.70 -1.76
N LYS A 136 -14.76 18.78 -3.10
CA LYS A 136 -16.01 18.61 -3.85
C LYS A 136 -16.44 17.14 -3.82
N GLU A 137 -15.50 16.24 -4.04
CA GLU A 137 -15.70 14.79 -4.01
C GLU A 137 -15.98 14.30 -2.57
N LYS A 138 -15.36 14.90 -1.55
CA LYS A 138 -15.70 14.63 -0.15
C LYS A 138 -17.18 14.93 0.16
N VAL A 139 -17.70 16.09 -0.27
CA VAL A 139 -19.11 16.45 -0.02
C VAL A 139 -20.09 15.51 -0.73
N SER A 140 -19.82 15.12 -1.98
CA SER A 140 -20.70 14.20 -2.70
C SER A 140 -20.79 12.80 -2.08
N ASN A 141 -19.81 12.42 -1.26
CA ASN A 141 -19.73 11.09 -0.67
C ASN A 141 -20.21 11.03 0.78
N VAL A 142 -20.42 12.17 1.45
CA VAL A 142 -20.72 12.21 2.89
C VAL A 142 -21.83 13.22 3.19
N SER A 143 -22.96 12.74 3.71
CA SER A 143 -24.18 13.54 3.87
C SER A 143 -24.15 14.57 5.01
N ASN A 144 -23.28 14.38 6.02
CA ASN A 144 -23.07 15.32 7.13
C ASN A 144 -22.03 16.41 6.83
N THR A 145 -21.51 16.48 5.61
CA THR A 145 -20.41 17.37 5.23
C THR A 145 -20.91 18.46 4.29
N ILE A 146 -20.46 19.69 4.51
CA ILE A 146 -20.71 20.83 3.61
C ILE A 146 -19.40 21.43 3.13
N ARG A 147 -19.42 21.96 1.90
CA ARG A 147 -18.33 22.77 1.35
C ARG A 147 -18.77 24.21 1.27
N ILE A 148 -18.04 25.06 1.95
CA ILE A 148 -18.24 26.50 1.91
C ILE A 148 -17.21 27.06 0.93
N VAL A 149 -17.66 27.37 -0.27
CA VAL A 149 -16.86 28.07 -1.28
C VAL A 149 -16.78 29.53 -0.82
N ARG A 150 -15.58 30.02 -0.47
CA ARG A 150 -15.42 31.36 0.11
C ARG A 150 -16.15 32.41 -0.74
N GLY A 151 -17.04 33.16 -0.08
CA GLY A 151 -17.43 34.50 -0.49
C GLY A 151 -16.40 35.55 -0.06
N LEU A 152 -16.73 36.84 -0.20
CA LEU A 152 -15.84 37.98 0.01
C LEU A 152 -15.10 38.02 1.38
N ASP A 153 -15.60 37.31 2.40
CA ASP A 153 -15.00 37.27 3.74
C ASP A 153 -14.03 36.08 3.89
N LYS A 154 -12.76 36.37 4.21
CA LYS A 154 -11.68 35.38 4.33
C LYS A 154 -11.46 34.89 5.76
N ASN A 155 -12.23 35.37 6.75
CA ASN A 155 -11.99 35.08 8.17
C ASN A 155 -12.52 33.69 8.58
N ARG A 156 -11.60 32.73 8.74
CA ARG A 156 -11.91 31.35 9.17
C ARG A 156 -12.67 31.29 10.49
N ASN A 157 -12.25 32.05 11.50
CA ASN A 157 -12.84 31.96 12.84
C ASN A 157 -14.29 32.42 12.83
N LYS A 158 -14.59 33.46 12.04
CA LYS A 158 -15.95 33.94 11.85
C LYS A 158 -16.84 32.90 11.15
N LEU A 159 -16.30 32.21 10.16
CA LEU A 159 -16.96 31.10 9.46
C LEU A 159 -17.32 29.95 10.40
N VAL A 160 -16.35 29.49 11.20
CA VAL A 160 -16.59 28.43 12.19
C VAL A 160 -17.68 28.84 13.19
N VAL A 161 -17.64 30.09 13.69
CA VAL A 161 -18.65 30.60 14.62
C VAL A 161 -20.03 30.69 13.97
N ASP A 162 -20.13 31.21 12.74
CA ASP A 162 -21.40 31.36 12.03
C ASP A 162 -22.06 30.00 11.75
N PHE A 163 -21.26 28.94 11.55
CA PHE A 163 -21.75 27.60 11.21
C PHE A 163 -21.89 26.65 12.41
N ALA A 164 -21.19 26.90 13.52
CA ALA A 164 -21.35 26.17 14.78
C ALA A 164 -22.74 26.34 15.41
N LYS A 165 -23.50 27.38 15.03
CA LYS A 165 -24.89 27.56 15.52
C LYS A 165 -25.84 26.46 15.05
N TYR A 166 -25.50 25.74 13.98
CA TYR A 166 -26.34 24.70 13.40
C TYR A 166 -26.13 23.33 14.03
N GLY A 167 -25.04 23.14 14.78
CA GLY A 167 -24.74 21.86 15.41
C GLY A 167 -23.27 21.74 15.80
N ASN A 168 -22.93 20.61 16.41
CA ASN A 168 -21.56 20.29 16.77
C ASN A 168 -20.73 20.03 15.53
N LEU A 169 -19.66 20.81 15.36
CA LEU A 169 -18.68 20.63 14.30
C LEU A 169 -17.63 19.61 14.75
N VAL A 170 -17.48 18.54 13.99
CA VAL A 170 -16.48 17.49 14.27
C VAL A 170 -15.17 17.73 13.53
N ALA A 171 -15.25 18.34 12.33
CA ALA A 171 -14.06 18.69 11.55
C ALA A 171 -14.25 20.00 10.79
N VAL A 172 -13.15 20.75 10.66
CA VAL A 172 -13.06 21.95 9.81
C VAL A 172 -11.74 21.92 9.04
N GLU A 173 -11.82 21.63 7.76
CA GLU A 173 -10.67 21.64 6.85
C GLU A 173 -10.67 22.90 5.97
N VAL A 174 -9.50 23.41 5.63
CA VAL A 174 -9.36 24.60 4.78
C VAL A 174 -8.43 24.28 3.62
N ASP A 175 -8.90 24.43 2.38
CA ASP A 175 -8.09 24.27 1.17
C ASP A 175 -8.26 25.50 0.27
N LYS A 176 -7.19 26.28 0.11
CA LYS A 176 -7.14 27.51 -0.70
C LYS A 176 -8.30 28.48 -0.42
N ASN A 177 -9.39 28.32 -1.16
CA ASN A 177 -10.59 29.16 -1.14
C ASN A 177 -11.81 28.46 -0.54
N ASP A 178 -11.70 27.21 -0.12
CA ASP A 178 -12.81 26.43 0.37
C ASP A 178 -12.59 26.06 1.83
N VAL A 179 -13.71 25.97 2.55
CA VAL A 179 -13.75 25.43 3.90
C VAL A 179 -14.69 24.25 3.88
N LEU A 180 -14.19 23.08 4.26
CA LEU A 180 -15.02 21.92 4.52
C LEU A 180 -15.44 21.95 5.98
N VAL A 181 -16.72 21.79 6.24
CA VAL A 181 -17.26 21.68 7.60
C VAL A 181 -18.02 20.37 7.69
N GLU A 182 -17.67 19.56 8.69
CA GLU A 182 -18.34 18.31 8.99
C GLU A 182 -19.08 18.43 10.31
N TYR A 183 -20.35 18.02 10.29
CA TYR A 183 -21.21 17.97 11.47
C TYR A 183 -21.25 16.56 12.06
N GLU A 184 -21.56 16.46 13.34
CA GLU A 184 -21.80 15.18 14.00
C GLU A 184 -22.98 14.40 13.38
N ASP A 185 -23.98 15.10 12.82
CA ASP A 185 -25.21 14.52 12.27
C ASP A 185 -25.63 15.21 10.96
N GLU A 186 -26.14 14.43 10.00
CA GLU A 186 -26.73 14.90 8.73
C GLU A 186 -27.93 15.84 8.96
N GLU A 187 -28.70 15.65 10.03
CA GLU A 187 -29.84 16.53 10.35
C GLU A 187 -29.44 18.00 10.53
N MET A 188 -28.18 18.24 10.91
CA MET A 188 -27.62 19.60 11.03
C MET A 188 -27.42 20.23 9.65
N VAL A 189 -27.02 19.43 8.65
CA VAL A 189 -26.93 19.86 7.25
C VAL A 189 -28.32 20.15 6.69
N LYS A 190 -29.33 19.32 6.99
CA LYS A 190 -30.74 19.58 6.58
C LYS A 190 -31.27 20.89 7.17
N SER A 191 -30.93 21.17 8.43
CA SER A 191 -31.29 22.44 9.10
C SER A 191 -30.65 23.64 8.40
N LEU A 192 -29.41 23.49 7.90
CA LEU A 192 -28.69 24.50 7.15
C LEU A 192 -29.29 24.72 5.75
N VAL A 193 -29.70 23.66 5.06
CA VAL A 193 -30.43 23.72 3.78
C VAL A 193 -31.72 24.53 3.91
N ASN A 194 -32.39 24.47 5.07
CA ASN A 194 -33.61 25.23 5.32
C ASN A 194 -33.36 26.73 5.65
N ASP A 195 -32.13 27.12 5.99
CA ASP A 195 -31.73 28.49 6.37
C ASP A 195 -30.92 29.20 5.26
N VAL A 196 -31.35 29.04 4.00
CA VAL A 196 -30.70 29.64 2.82
C VAL A 196 -30.61 31.17 2.92
N SER A 197 -31.56 31.81 3.60
CA SER A 197 -31.61 33.26 3.76
C SER A 197 -30.44 33.78 4.60
N PHE A 198 -30.08 33.09 5.70
CA PHE A 198 -28.90 33.44 6.50
C PHE A 198 -27.61 33.31 5.68
N ILE A 199 -27.43 32.18 4.99
CA ILE A 199 -26.25 31.89 4.16
C ILE A 199 -26.03 33.01 3.14
N LYS A 200 -27.09 33.38 2.41
CA LYS A 200 -27.05 34.49 1.44
C LYS A 200 -26.79 35.84 2.10
N SER A 201 -27.41 36.13 3.24
CA SER A 201 -27.23 37.41 3.96
C SER A 201 -25.79 37.65 4.43
N LYS A 202 -25.05 36.57 4.71
CA LYS A 202 -23.63 36.61 5.11
C LYS A 202 -22.68 36.57 3.92
N GLY A 203 -23.20 36.40 2.70
CA GLY A 203 -22.40 36.34 1.47
C GLY A 203 -21.66 35.01 1.27
N TYR A 204 -22.09 33.93 1.94
CA TYR A 204 -21.50 32.60 1.78
C TYR A 204 -22.11 31.88 0.57
N LYS A 205 -21.29 31.07 -0.10
CA LYS A 205 -21.74 30.06 -1.06
C LYS A 205 -21.48 28.68 -0.46
N VAL A 206 -22.52 27.89 -0.27
CA VAL A 206 -22.45 26.55 0.34
C VAL A 206 -22.90 25.52 -0.67
N GLU A 207 -22.16 24.43 -0.76
CA GLU A 207 -22.44 23.24 -1.56
C GLU A 207 -22.70 22.06 -0.62
N PHE A 208 -23.69 21.25 -0.98
CA PHE A 208 -24.19 20.08 -0.26
C PHE A 208 -24.06 18.84 -1.15
N ASN A 209 -24.26 17.65 -0.57
CA ASN A 209 -24.53 16.44 -1.34
C ASN A 209 -25.90 16.56 -2.04
#